data_AF-A0AAJ6QML5-F1
#
_entry.id   AF-A0AAJ6QML5-F1
#
_cell.length_a   1.000
_cell.length_b   1.000
_cell.length_c   1.000
_cell.angle_alpha   90.00
_cell.angle_beta   90.00
_cell.angle_gamma   90.00
#
_symmetry.space_group_name_H-M   'P 1'
#
loop_
_entity.id
_entity.type
_entity.pdbx_description
1 polymer ?
#
loop_
_entity_poly.entity_id
_entity_poly.type
_entity_poly.pdbx_seq_one_letter_code
_entity_poly.pdbx_strand_id
1 'polypeptide(L)'
;MKTAEEDRAMSLKLFVHSAILATVIIFLIKVAGYADELQQSRCLLGVPKVLQNAFVPPFNCSLCEHLDEVPWILSNETDQYSHLILRKEVPLVVRGAYRKIASEKTMSWDSLKEIYAGRTKKETCQFFPYKTEFRDLEDALQMSHERMQNHFYVGWSNCDPSISEILQKMYDVPDFLPKDSERSALEWFFVGNAGQGAHLHLDRLDKPSWQAQLGGSKRWTFVPLYECYFACRQLEIVTYPGDIILLDSSIWYHKTEVFGPELSIALGSEYD
;
A
#
# COMPACT_ATOMS: atom_id res chain seq x y z
N MET A 1 23.60 -65.12 33.96
CA MET A 1 22.80 -64.02 34.56
C MET A 1 23.50 -62.66 34.48
N LYS A 2 24.83 -62.55 34.68
CA LYS A 2 25.58 -61.27 34.53
C LYS A 2 25.52 -60.64 33.12
N THR A 3 25.57 -61.45 32.08
CA THR A 3 25.63 -60.97 30.67
C THR A 3 24.36 -60.26 30.21
N ALA A 4 23.17 -60.73 30.62
CA ALA A 4 21.90 -60.11 30.23
C ALA A 4 21.65 -58.76 30.91
N GLU A 5 22.24 -58.53 32.09
CA GLU A 5 22.11 -57.27 32.84
C GLU A 5 23.08 -56.21 32.30
N GLU A 6 24.28 -56.62 31.90
CA GLU A 6 25.27 -55.78 31.21
C GLU A 6 24.80 -55.35 29.80
N ASP A 7 24.21 -56.26 29.03
CA ASP A 7 23.65 -55.94 27.70
C ASP A 7 22.47 -54.95 27.79
N ARG A 8 21.63 -55.09 28.83
CA ARG A 8 20.51 -54.17 29.06
C ARG A 8 20.98 -52.79 29.50
N ALA A 9 22.02 -52.73 30.33
CA ALA A 9 22.66 -51.47 30.72
C ALA A 9 23.37 -50.79 29.55
N MET A 10 24.00 -51.56 28.66
CA MET A 10 24.64 -51.05 27.44
C MET A 10 23.62 -50.53 26.43
N SER A 11 22.52 -51.27 26.21
CA SER A 11 21.42 -50.86 25.35
C SER A 11 20.72 -49.59 25.86
N LEU A 12 20.51 -49.49 27.19
CA LEU A 12 19.93 -48.30 27.81
C LEU A 12 20.85 -47.09 27.69
N LYS A 13 22.16 -47.25 27.90
CA LYS A 13 23.14 -46.17 27.69
C LYS A 13 23.13 -45.70 26.24
N LEU A 14 23.13 -46.62 25.27
CA LEU A 14 23.11 -46.27 23.85
C LEU A 14 21.83 -45.50 23.51
N PHE A 15 20.67 -45.94 23.98
CA PHE A 15 19.40 -45.25 23.80
C PHE A 15 19.41 -43.83 24.38
N VAL A 16 19.94 -43.66 25.59
CA VAL A 16 20.05 -42.34 26.24
C VAL A 16 20.98 -41.41 25.46
N HIS A 17 22.13 -41.89 24.98
CA HIS A 17 23.06 -41.08 24.18
C HIS A 17 22.45 -40.70 22.82
N SER A 18 21.75 -41.62 22.15
CA SER A 18 21.02 -41.33 20.92
C SER A 18 19.91 -40.30 21.12
N ALA A 19 19.16 -40.38 22.23
CA ALA A 19 18.12 -39.41 22.57
C ALA A 19 18.70 -38.02 22.83
N ILE A 20 19.81 -37.91 23.58
CA ILE A 20 20.50 -36.64 23.83
C ILE A 20 21.02 -36.05 22.52
N LEU A 21 21.64 -36.87 21.66
CA LEU A 21 22.15 -36.41 20.37
C LEU A 21 21.01 -35.89 19.48
N ALA A 22 19.88 -36.59 19.44
CA ALA A 22 18.70 -36.17 18.69
C ALA A 22 18.14 -34.82 19.21
N THR A 23 18.06 -34.63 20.53
CA THR A 23 17.59 -33.35 21.09
C THR A 23 18.54 -32.19 20.79
N VAL A 24 19.86 -32.43 20.83
CA VAL A 24 20.86 -31.43 20.47
C VAL A 24 20.75 -31.06 18.98
N ILE A 25 20.60 -32.05 18.10
CA ILE A 25 20.43 -31.81 16.66
C ILE A 25 19.16 -31.01 16.38
N ILE A 26 18.03 -31.36 16.98
CA ILE A 26 16.76 -30.62 16.82
C ILE A 26 16.92 -29.17 17.31
N PHE A 27 17.60 -28.96 18.44
CA PHE A 27 17.86 -27.62 18.95
C PHE A 27 18.73 -26.81 17.99
N LEU A 28 19.81 -27.38 17.47
CA LEU A 28 20.68 -26.72 16.50
C LEU A 28 19.96 -26.37 15.19
N ILE A 29 19.10 -27.26 14.68
CA ILE A 29 18.27 -26.99 13.50
C ILE A 29 17.32 -25.82 13.76
N LYS A 30 16.67 -25.78 14.94
CA LYS A 30 15.80 -24.65 15.31
C LYS A 30 16.58 -23.34 15.42
N VAL A 31 17.75 -23.35 16.07
CA VAL A 31 18.59 -22.16 16.22
C VAL A 31 19.08 -21.67 14.86
N ALA A 32 19.50 -22.58 13.97
CA ALA A 32 19.90 -22.24 12.61
C ALA A 32 18.74 -21.63 11.81
N GLY A 33 17.52 -22.19 11.93
CA GLY A 33 16.32 -21.64 11.30
C GLY A 33 15.98 -20.23 11.81
N TYR A 34 16.04 -20.00 13.13
CA TYR A 34 15.83 -18.67 13.70
C TYR A 34 16.92 -17.67 13.30
N ALA A 35 18.18 -18.12 13.19
CA ALA A 35 19.29 -17.26 12.77
C ALA A 35 19.13 -16.84 11.30
N ASP A 36 18.70 -17.75 10.43
CA ASP A 36 18.43 -17.46 9.03
C ASP A 36 17.23 -16.50 8.86
N GLU A 37 16.17 -16.68 9.67
CA GLU A 37 15.03 -15.77 9.72
C GLU A 37 15.42 -14.36 10.22
N LEU A 38 16.28 -14.27 11.24
CA LEU A 38 16.84 -13.01 11.73
C LEU A 38 17.75 -12.35 10.68
N GLN A 39 18.55 -13.12 9.95
CA GLN A 39 19.45 -12.61 8.92
C GLN A 39 18.69 -12.09 7.69
N GLN A 40 17.51 -12.66 7.39
CA GLN A 40 16.61 -12.17 6.36
C GLN A 40 15.77 -10.97 6.81
N SER A 41 15.55 -10.81 8.12
CA SER A 41 14.81 -9.67 8.65
C SER A 41 15.63 -8.38 8.58
N ARG A 42 15.06 -7.32 7.99
CA ARG A 42 15.71 -5.98 7.93
C ARG A 42 15.81 -5.30 9.30
N CYS A 43 15.16 -5.84 10.34
CA CYS A 43 15.06 -5.22 11.66
C CYS A 43 15.28 -6.24 12.78
N LEU A 44 16.15 -5.92 13.74
CA LEU A 44 16.43 -6.76 14.92
C LEU A 44 15.21 -6.93 15.84
N LEU A 45 14.34 -5.91 15.92
CA LEU A 45 13.11 -5.91 16.70
C LEU A 45 11.99 -5.30 15.86
N GLY A 46 10.88 -6.01 15.71
CA GLY A 46 9.66 -5.47 15.12
C GLY A 46 8.95 -4.55 16.11
N VAL A 47 8.56 -3.35 15.68
CA VAL A 47 7.74 -2.45 16.49
C VAL A 47 6.32 -3.02 16.61
N PRO A 48 5.78 -3.25 17.82
CA PRO A 48 4.41 -3.69 18.00
C PRO A 48 3.43 -2.76 17.27
N LYS A 49 2.37 -3.30 16.66
CA LYS A 49 1.38 -2.51 15.91
C LYS A 49 0.80 -1.33 16.72
N VAL A 50 0.60 -1.54 18.02
CA VAL A 50 0.09 -0.51 18.95
C VAL A 50 1.02 0.69 19.05
N LEU A 51 2.33 0.50 18.82
CA LEU A 51 3.34 1.55 18.92
C LEU A 51 3.71 2.17 17.55
N GLN A 52 3.17 1.67 16.43
CA GLN A 52 3.57 2.12 15.09
C GLN A 52 3.33 3.62 14.87
N ASN A 53 2.32 4.18 15.54
CA ASN A 53 1.92 5.58 15.43
C ASN A 53 2.09 6.36 16.75
N ALA A 54 2.78 5.79 17.75
CA ALA A 54 2.96 6.41 19.06
C ALA A 54 3.81 7.69 19.01
N PHE A 55 4.54 7.91 17.91
CA PHE A 55 5.41 9.06 17.70
C PHE A 55 4.89 10.02 16.62
N VAL A 56 3.64 9.83 16.15
CA VAL A 56 3.00 10.85 15.30
C VAL A 56 2.83 12.11 16.16
N PRO A 57 3.39 13.27 15.74
CA PRO A 57 3.27 14.51 16.49
C PRO A 57 1.79 14.91 16.69
N PRO A 58 1.43 15.51 17.84
CA PRO A 58 0.06 15.96 18.06
C PRO A 58 -0.28 17.04 17.03
N PHE A 59 -1.48 16.93 16.44
CA PHE A 59 -1.92 17.85 15.40
C PHE A 59 -3.00 18.83 15.91
N ASN A 60 -3.07 20.01 15.29
CA ASN A 60 -4.11 20.99 15.59
C ASN A 60 -5.43 20.60 14.91
N CYS A 61 -6.45 20.30 15.71
CA CYS A 61 -7.76 19.85 15.22
C CYS A 61 -8.57 20.93 14.48
N SER A 62 -8.08 22.17 14.38
CA SER A 62 -8.73 23.21 13.57
C SER A 62 -8.81 22.84 12.08
N LEU A 63 -8.03 21.86 11.62
CA LEU A 63 -8.05 21.38 10.22
C LEU A 63 -9.44 20.90 9.77
N CYS A 64 -10.24 20.35 10.69
CA CYS A 64 -11.55 19.77 10.42
C CYS A 64 -12.71 20.66 10.87
N GLU A 65 -12.41 21.90 11.31
CA GLU A 65 -13.46 22.86 11.64
C GLU A 65 -14.37 23.07 10.44
N HIS A 66 -15.67 22.93 10.67
CA HIS A 66 -16.72 23.05 9.65
C HIS A 66 -16.61 22.04 8.50
N LEU A 67 -15.94 20.90 8.74
CA LEU A 67 -15.79 19.83 7.77
C LEU A 67 -16.78 18.68 8.08
N ASP A 68 -17.96 18.75 7.47
CA ASP A 68 -18.99 17.71 7.60
C ASP A 68 -18.87 16.60 6.52
N GLU A 69 -18.28 16.93 5.37
CA GLU A 69 -18.05 16.02 4.25
C GLU A 69 -16.74 16.37 3.53
N VAL A 70 -16.23 15.44 2.71
CA VAL A 70 -15.04 15.72 1.90
C VAL A 70 -15.42 16.72 0.81
N PRO A 71 -14.81 17.92 0.75
CA PRO A 71 -15.09 18.89 -0.30
C PRO A 71 -14.71 18.31 -1.66
N TRP A 72 -15.42 18.77 -2.68
CA TRP A 72 -15.10 18.47 -4.06
C TRP A 72 -15.38 19.66 -4.95
N ILE A 73 -14.62 19.76 -6.04
CA ILE A 73 -14.75 20.79 -7.06
C ILE A 73 -14.67 20.15 -8.45
N LEU A 74 -15.20 20.81 -9.47
CA LEU A 74 -15.01 20.37 -10.85
C LEU A 74 -13.65 20.83 -11.37
N SER A 75 -13.08 20.09 -12.32
CA SER A 75 -11.78 20.44 -12.93
C SER A 75 -11.74 21.80 -13.62
N ASN A 76 -12.87 22.34 -14.05
CA ASN A 76 -12.97 23.68 -14.61
C ASN A 76 -13.14 24.79 -13.56
N GLU A 77 -13.21 24.45 -12.27
CA GLU A 77 -13.38 25.38 -11.16
C GLU A 77 -12.11 25.51 -10.31
N THR A 78 -11.02 24.85 -10.70
CA THR A 78 -9.74 24.80 -9.97
C THR A 78 -9.14 26.19 -9.72
N ASP A 79 -9.24 27.11 -10.68
CA ASP A 79 -8.79 28.50 -10.51
C ASP A 79 -9.61 29.24 -9.45
N GLN A 80 -10.94 29.09 -9.50
CA GLN A 80 -11.88 29.73 -8.58
C GLN A 80 -11.71 29.23 -7.14
N TYR A 81 -11.45 27.93 -6.98
CA TYR A 81 -11.30 27.27 -5.68
C TYR A 81 -9.86 26.88 -5.35
N SER A 82 -8.88 27.62 -5.90
CA SER A 82 -7.45 27.39 -5.65
C SER A 82 -7.09 27.37 -4.15
N HIS A 83 -7.77 28.16 -3.33
CA HIS A 83 -7.61 28.15 -1.87
C HIS A 83 -7.95 26.79 -1.21
N LEU A 84 -8.85 25.99 -1.79
CA LEU A 84 -9.13 24.63 -1.30
C LEU A 84 -8.00 23.67 -1.66
N ILE A 85 -7.40 23.82 -2.85
CA ILE A 85 -6.26 23.01 -3.31
C ILE A 85 -5.02 23.30 -2.43
N LEU A 86 -4.83 24.56 -2.04
CA LEU A 86 -3.72 24.98 -1.17
C LEU A 86 -3.88 24.52 0.28
N ARG A 87 -5.10 24.18 0.72
CA ARG A 87 -5.39 23.67 2.07
C ARG A 87 -5.12 22.16 2.13
N LYS A 88 -3.84 21.81 2.11
CA LYS A 88 -3.31 20.42 2.02
C LYS A 88 -3.79 19.49 3.13
N GLU A 89 -4.16 20.04 4.29
CA GLU A 89 -4.60 19.26 5.44
C GLU A 89 -6.04 18.73 5.31
N VAL A 90 -6.80 19.23 4.34
CA VAL A 90 -8.18 18.80 4.07
C VAL A 90 -8.20 17.97 2.80
N PRO A 91 -8.67 16.70 2.86
CA PRO A 91 -8.86 15.90 1.67
C PRO A 91 -9.79 16.61 0.68
N LEU A 92 -9.42 16.68 -0.59
CA LEU A 92 -10.18 17.36 -1.64
C LEU A 92 -10.29 16.44 -2.86
N VAL A 93 -11.48 16.32 -3.43
CA VAL A 93 -11.66 15.63 -4.72
C VAL A 93 -11.88 16.63 -5.85
N VAL A 94 -11.00 16.61 -6.85
CA VAL A 94 -11.18 17.34 -8.11
C VAL A 94 -11.80 16.40 -9.14
N ARG A 95 -13.04 16.66 -9.52
CA ARG A 95 -13.84 15.80 -10.40
C ARG A 95 -13.47 16.00 -11.86
N GLY A 96 -13.30 14.89 -12.59
CA GLY A 96 -12.99 14.92 -14.03
C GLY A 96 -11.73 15.72 -14.38
N ALA A 97 -10.77 15.75 -13.45
CA ALA A 97 -9.45 16.38 -13.60
C ALA A 97 -8.54 15.61 -14.56
N TYR A 98 -8.73 14.30 -14.65
CA TYR A 98 -7.81 13.43 -15.37
C TYR A 98 -8.42 12.98 -16.71
N ARG A 99 -8.16 13.75 -17.78
CA ARG A 99 -8.86 13.58 -19.07
C ARG A 99 -8.13 12.71 -20.11
N LYS A 100 -6.79 12.69 -20.15
CA LYS A 100 -6.00 12.03 -21.21
C LYS A 100 -6.16 10.50 -21.30
N ILE A 101 -6.09 9.79 -20.16
CA ILE A 101 -6.27 8.32 -20.15
C ILE A 101 -7.73 7.92 -20.37
N ALA A 102 -8.68 8.75 -19.92
CA ALA A 102 -10.10 8.49 -20.11
C ALA A 102 -10.52 8.55 -21.60
N SER A 103 -9.81 9.32 -22.44
CA SER A 103 -10.24 9.60 -23.82
C SER A 103 -9.65 8.70 -24.90
N GLU A 104 -8.52 8.01 -24.68
CA GLU A 104 -7.84 7.29 -25.79
C GLU A 104 -7.60 5.79 -25.54
N LYS A 105 -7.29 5.35 -24.30
CA LYS A 105 -7.23 3.94 -23.89
C LYS A 105 -7.42 3.82 -22.38
N THR A 106 -8.47 3.13 -21.95
CA THR A 106 -8.66 2.78 -20.54
C THR A 106 -7.50 1.90 -20.08
N MET A 107 -6.81 2.30 -19.01
CA MET A 107 -5.78 1.47 -18.38
C MET A 107 -6.41 0.14 -17.95
N SER A 108 -5.74 -0.97 -18.21
CA SER A 108 -6.21 -2.32 -17.88
C SER A 108 -5.11 -3.13 -17.22
N TRP A 109 -5.47 -4.27 -16.63
CA TRP A 109 -4.47 -5.20 -16.10
C TRP A 109 -3.50 -5.70 -17.17
N ASP A 110 -3.99 -5.95 -18.38
CA ASP A 110 -3.15 -6.37 -19.51
C ASP A 110 -2.17 -5.28 -19.93
N SER A 111 -2.62 -4.02 -19.95
CA SER A 111 -1.74 -2.86 -20.20
C SER A 111 -0.63 -2.76 -19.17
N LEU A 112 -0.94 -2.98 -17.89
CA LEU A 112 0.06 -2.98 -16.81
C LEU A 112 1.05 -4.14 -16.97
N LYS A 113 0.59 -5.34 -17.33
CA LYS A 113 1.48 -6.47 -17.64
C LYS A 113 2.44 -6.13 -18.77
N GLU A 114 1.97 -5.51 -19.85
CA GLU A 114 2.81 -5.11 -20.99
C GLU A 114 3.87 -4.06 -20.61
N ILE A 115 3.47 -3.07 -19.81
CA ILE A 115 4.36 -2.01 -19.31
C ILE A 115 5.49 -2.63 -18.48
N TYR A 116 5.16 -3.52 -17.54
CA TYR A 116 6.10 -4.11 -16.59
C TYR A 116 6.80 -5.39 -17.10
N ALA A 117 6.40 -5.95 -18.24
CA ALA A 117 6.94 -7.20 -18.79
C ALA A 117 8.47 -7.16 -18.95
N GLY A 118 9.17 -8.02 -18.20
CA GLY A 118 10.63 -8.13 -18.23
C GLY A 118 11.38 -6.92 -17.63
N ARG A 119 10.66 -6.01 -16.95
CA ARG A 119 11.20 -4.76 -16.37
C ARG A 119 11.05 -4.69 -14.85
N THR A 120 10.44 -5.70 -14.22
CA THR A 120 10.33 -5.79 -12.76
C THR A 120 11.69 -6.14 -12.14
N LYS A 121 12.40 -5.15 -11.61
CA LYS A 121 13.58 -5.40 -10.77
C LYS A 121 13.13 -5.81 -9.36
N LYS A 122 13.63 -6.95 -8.86
CA LYS A 122 13.20 -7.54 -7.58
C LYS A 122 13.61 -6.75 -6.32
N GLU A 123 14.62 -5.89 -6.40
CA GLU A 123 15.36 -5.53 -5.18
C GLU A 123 15.12 -4.12 -4.62
N THR A 124 14.39 -3.23 -5.29
CA THR A 124 14.36 -1.81 -4.85
C THR A 124 12.99 -1.15 -4.67
N CYS A 125 11.89 -1.68 -5.23
CA CYS A 125 10.59 -1.02 -5.12
C CYS A 125 9.68 -1.72 -4.10
N GLN A 126 8.87 -0.94 -3.38
CA GLN A 126 7.92 -1.46 -2.39
C GLN A 126 6.71 -2.11 -3.08
N PHE A 127 6.31 -3.29 -2.58
CA PHE A 127 5.10 -3.99 -2.97
C PHE A 127 4.14 -4.07 -1.78
N PHE A 128 2.85 -3.87 -2.04
CA PHE A 128 1.79 -3.84 -1.04
C PHE A 128 0.79 -4.97 -1.35
N PRO A 129 0.90 -6.14 -0.71
CA PRO A 129 0.08 -7.30 -1.05
C PRO A 129 -1.36 -7.23 -0.55
N TYR A 130 -1.71 -6.35 0.40
CA TYR A 130 -3.05 -6.21 1.02
C TYR A 130 -3.87 -7.51 1.14
N LYS A 131 -3.38 -8.47 1.93
CA LYS A 131 -4.01 -9.80 2.18
C LYS A 131 -4.10 -10.73 0.95
N THR A 132 -3.23 -10.54 -0.03
CA THR A 132 -3.00 -11.53 -1.08
C THR A 132 -1.81 -12.42 -0.77
N GLU A 133 -1.70 -13.52 -1.50
CA GLU A 133 -0.60 -14.48 -1.46
C GLU A 133 0.65 -14.02 -2.23
N PHE A 134 0.54 -12.95 -3.01
CA PHE A 134 1.61 -12.49 -3.89
C PHE A 134 2.81 -11.97 -3.10
N ARG A 135 4.01 -12.39 -3.50
CA ARG A 135 5.25 -11.98 -2.84
C ARG A 135 5.78 -10.65 -3.34
N ASP A 136 5.62 -10.38 -4.63
CA ASP A 136 6.11 -9.20 -5.31
C ASP A 136 5.23 -8.85 -6.52
N LEU A 137 5.59 -7.76 -7.22
CA LEU A 137 4.87 -7.31 -8.40
C LEU A 137 4.94 -8.33 -9.55
N GLU A 138 6.06 -9.04 -9.71
CA GLU A 138 6.21 -10.03 -10.79
C GLU A 138 5.23 -11.20 -10.58
N ASP A 139 5.13 -11.69 -9.34
CA ASP A 139 4.18 -12.72 -8.91
C ASP A 139 2.73 -12.27 -9.15
N ALA A 140 2.39 -11.04 -8.75
CA ALA A 140 1.06 -10.48 -8.98
C ALA A 140 0.72 -10.37 -10.47
N LEU A 141 1.64 -9.85 -11.30
CA LEU A 141 1.43 -9.69 -12.75
C LEU A 141 1.25 -11.03 -13.49
N GLN A 142 1.73 -12.14 -12.93
CA GLN A 142 1.53 -13.49 -13.48
C GLN A 142 0.19 -14.13 -13.09
N MET A 143 -0.65 -13.43 -12.34
CA MET A 143 -1.97 -13.88 -11.93
C MET A 143 -2.84 -14.29 -13.14
N SER A 144 -3.47 -15.46 -13.05
CA SER A 144 -4.38 -15.98 -14.07
C SER A 144 -5.73 -15.24 -14.08
N HIS A 145 -6.44 -15.30 -15.21
CA HIS A 145 -7.81 -14.74 -15.30
C HIS A 145 -8.79 -15.36 -14.31
N GLU A 146 -8.63 -16.65 -14.00
CA GLU A 146 -9.42 -17.34 -12.98
C GLU A 146 -9.13 -16.79 -11.59
N ARG A 147 -7.84 -16.58 -11.24
CA ARG A 147 -7.47 -16.02 -9.95
C ARG A 147 -7.96 -14.57 -9.77
N MET A 148 -8.03 -13.79 -10.85
CA MET A 148 -8.61 -12.44 -10.84
C MET A 148 -10.11 -12.41 -10.51
N GLN A 149 -10.84 -13.53 -10.65
CA GLN A 149 -12.25 -13.61 -10.25
C GLN A 149 -12.40 -13.63 -8.72
N ASN A 150 -11.39 -14.13 -8.02
CA ASN A 150 -11.34 -14.07 -6.57
C ASN A 150 -10.85 -12.69 -6.12
N HIS A 151 -11.24 -12.26 -4.92
CA HIS A 151 -10.84 -10.96 -4.41
C HIS A 151 -9.32 -10.79 -4.40
N PHE A 152 -8.85 -9.64 -4.88
CA PHE A 152 -7.46 -9.21 -4.76
C PHE A 152 -7.41 -7.68 -4.76
N TYR A 153 -6.46 -7.16 -4.00
CA TYR A 153 -6.06 -5.76 -4.04
C TYR A 153 -4.56 -5.72 -3.80
N VAL A 154 -3.83 -5.08 -4.68
CA VAL A 154 -2.37 -4.94 -4.60
C VAL A 154 -1.99 -3.50 -4.89
N GLY A 155 -0.87 -3.07 -4.33
CA GLY A 155 -0.24 -1.83 -4.75
C GLY A 155 1.26 -2.03 -4.93
N TRP A 156 1.90 -1.09 -5.60
CA TRP A 156 3.36 -1.06 -5.73
C TRP A 156 3.85 0.35 -6.02
N SER A 157 5.10 0.61 -5.65
CA SER A 157 5.84 1.79 -6.10
C SER A 157 6.52 1.47 -7.44
N ASN A 158 6.46 2.40 -8.38
CA ASN A 158 7.33 2.42 -9.53
C ASN A 158 8.63 3.14 -9.15
N CYS A 159 9.76 2.44 -9.23
CA CYS A 159 11.08 3.02 -9.02
C CYS A 159 12.01 2.80 -10.23
N ASP A 160 11.45 2.42 -11.38
CA ASP A 160 12.19 2.30 -12.64
C ASP A 160 11.93 3.53 -13.54
N PRO A 161 12.94 4.37 -13.79
CA PRO A 161 12.78 5.56 -14.63
C PRO A 161 12.29 5.26 -16.05
N SER A 162 12.64 4.09 -16.61
CA SER A 162 12.19 3.70 -17.95
C SER A 162 10.69 3.41 -18.00
N ILE A 163 10.13 2.89 -16.90
CA ILE A 163 8.68 2.75 -16.75
C ILE A 163 8.04 4.12 -16.55
N SER A 164 8.63 4.98 -15.72
CA SER A 164 8.13 6.35 -15.54
C SER A 164 8.05 7.09 -16.87
N GLU A 165 9.06 7.00 -17.76
CA GLU A 165 9.00 7.62 -19.09
C GLU A 165 7.84 7.11 -19.97
N ILE A 166 7.45 5.84 -19.82
CA ILE A 166 6.29 5.27 -20.53
C ILE A 166 5.00 5.81 -19.91
N LEU A 167 4.90 5.77 -18.58
CA LEU A 167 3.78 6.26 -17.78
C LEU A 167 3.49 7.75 -18.03
N GLN A 168 4.54 8.57 -18.08
CA GLN A 168 4.46 10.01 -18.33
C GLN A 168 3.95 10.36 -19.74
N LYS A 169 3.99 9.44 -20.70
CA LYS A 169 3.33 9.63 -22.00
C LYS A 169 1.83 9.37 -21.93
N MET A 170 1.40 8.60 -20.93
CA MET A 170 -0.01 8.25 -20.72
C MET A 170 -0.71 9.27 -19.84
N TYR A 171 0.02 9.98 -18.97
CA TYR A 171 -0.58 11.01 -18.13
C TYR A 171 0.28 12.23 -17.88
N ASP A 172 -0.44 13.32 -17.60
CA ASP A 172 0.14 14.54 -17.10
C ASP A 172 -0.11 14.63 -15.59
N VAL A 173 0.85 15.24 -14.88
CA VAL A 173 0.58 15.78 -13.55
C VAL A 173 -0.55 16.78 -13.66
N PRO A 174 -1.49 16.80 -12.70
CA PRO A 174 -2.63 17.69 -12.77
C PRO A 174 -2.17 19.15 -12.83
N ASP A 175 -2.69 19.88 -13.81
CA ASP A 175 -2.27 21.24 -14.17
C ASP A 175 -2.60 22.28 -13.09
N PHE A 176 -3.54 21.96 -12.20
CA PHE A 176 -3.89 22.77 -11.04
C PHE A 176 -2.96 22.56 -9.84
N LEU A 177 -2.03 21.60 -9.87
CA LEU A 177 -0.98 21.51 -8.87
C LEU A 177 0.05 22.64 -9.11
N PRO A 178 0.75 23.12 -8.06
CA PRO A 178 1.78 24.13 -8.21
C PRO A 178 2.79 23.76 -9.30
N LYS A 179 3.19 24.71 -10.15
CA LYS A 179 4.10 24.44 -11.29
C LYS A 179 5.51 24.06 -10.84
N ASP A 180 5.88 24.51 -9.65
CA ASP A 180 7.08 24.16 -8.91
C ASP A 180 6.91 22.88 -8.09
N SER A 181 5.73 22.24 -8.12
CA SER A 181 5.59 20.89 -7.61
C SER A 181 6.49 19.97 -8.39
N GLU A 182 7.59 19.56 -7.76
CA GLU A 182 8.45 18.54 -8.32
C GLU A 182 7.62 17.26 -8.41
N ARG A 183 7.64 16.61 -9.57
CA ARG A 183 7.16 15.23 -9.66
C ARG A 183 8.01 14.43 -8.71
N SER A 184 7.41 13.87 -7.65
CA SER A 184 8.11 12.86 -6.87
C SER A 184 8.58 11.76 -7.82
N ALA A 185 9.82 11.31 -7.64
CA ALA A 185 10.39 10.25 -8.46
C ALA A 185 9.66 8.90 -8.26
N LEU A 186 8.74 8.83 -7.29
CA LEU A 186 7.99 7.64 -6.94
C LEU A 186 6.52 7.81 -7.31
N GLU A 187 6.04 6.89 -8.13
CA GLU A 187 4.64 6.77 -8.53
C GLU A 187 4.08 5.50 -7.89
N TRP A 188 2.88 5.56 -7.32
CA TRP A 188 2.22 4.41 -6.70
C TRP A 188 1.03 3.96 -7.51
N PHE A 189 0.91 2.66 -7.72
CA PHE A 189 -0.30 2.05 -8.26
C PHE A 189 -1.05 1.31 -7.17
N PHE A 190 -2.37 1.34 -7.28
CA PHE A 190 -3.26 0.52 -6.48
C PHE A 190 -4.34 -0.09 -7.37
N VAL A 191 -4.35 -1.42 -7.43
CA VAL A 191 -5.19 -2.18 -8.34
C VAL A 191 -5.91 -3.31 -7.62
N GLY A 192 -7.20 -3.46 -7.87
CA GLY A 192 -7.97 -4.58 -7.33
C GLY A 192 -9.41 -4.59 -7.79
N ASN A 193 -10.07 -5.73 -7.57
CA ASN A 193 -11.49 -5.92 -7.84
C ASN A 193 -12.34 -5.52 -6.63
N ALA A 194 -13.67 -5.63 -6.77
CA ALA A 194 -14.63 -5.29 -5.73
C ALA A 194 -14.26 -5.91 -4.36
N GLY A 195 -14.39 -5.11 -3.30
CA GLY A 195 -14.12 -5.53 -1.93
C GLY A 195 -13.11 -4.64 -1.21
N GLN A 196 -12.41 -5.21 -0.23
CA GLN A 196 -11.49 -4.45 0.62
C GLN A 196 -10.29 -3.93 -0.18
N GLY A 197 -10.03 -2.63 -0.07
CA GLY A 197 -8.79 -2.03 -0.57
C GLY A 197 -7.73 -1.96 0.54
N ALA A 198 -7.00 -0.85 0.56
CA ALA A 198 -6.05 -0.56 1.62
C ALA A 198 -6.76 -0.47 2.99
N HIS A 199 -6.18 -1.12 4.00
CA HIS A 199 -6.69 -1.09 5.37
C HIS A 199 -6.50 0.30 6.00
N LEU A 200 -7.09 0.53 7.17
CA LEU A 200 -6.92 1.81 7.87
C LEU A 200 -5.47 2.01 8.29
N HIS A 201 -4.82 3.06 7.79
CA HIS A 201 -3.42 3.39 8.07
C HIS A 201 -3.14 4.89 7.93
N LEU A 202 -1.98 5.30 8.42
CA LEU A 202 -1.32 6.57 8.08
C LEU A 202 -0.16 6.23 7.16
N ASP A 203 0.09 7.08 6.18
CA ASP A 203 1.31 6.98 5.39
C ASP A 203 2.45 7.71 6.09
N ARG A 204 3.67 7.28 5.78
CA ARG A 204 4.90 7.95 6.23
C ARG A 204 5.50 8.71 5.05
N LEU A 205 4.76 9.73 4.62
CA LEU A 205 5.17 10.66 3.58
C LEU A 205 5.61 11.97 4.20
N ASP A 206 6.58 12.62 3.57
CA ASP A 206 7.03 13.96 3.98
C ASP A 206 6.17 15.04 3.33
N LYS A 207 5.50 14.71 2.22
CA LYS A 207 4.68 15.62 1.43
C LYS A 207 3.26 15.08 1.26
N PRO A 208 2.27 15.96 1.03
CA PRO A 208 0.95 15.54 0.60
C PRO A 208 1.00 14.74 -0.71
N SER A 209 -0.03 13.93 -0.93
CA SER A 209 -0.15 13.07 -2.10
C SER A 209 -1.41 13.36 -2.89
N TRP A 210 -1.35 13.06 -4.18
CA TRP A 210 -2.51 13.01 -5.05
C TRP A 210 -2.68 11.60 -5.59
N GLN A 211 -3.92 11.21 -5.86
CA GLN A 211 -4.23 9.94 -6.53
C GLN A 211 -5.34 10.12 -7.56
N ALA A 212 -5.04 9.81 -8.81
CA ALA A 212 -5.99 9.74 -9.90
C ALA A 212 -6.65 8.36 -9.97
N GLN A 213 -7.96 8.33 -10.08
CA GLN A 213 -8.72 7.11 -10.35
C GLN A 213 -8.78 6.90 -11.87
N LEU A 214 -8.12 5.85 -12.36
CA LEU A 214 -7.96 5.56 -13.79
C LEU A 214 -9.05 4.64 -14.34
N GLY A 215 -9.58 3.76 -13.50
CA GLY A 215 -10.65 2.82 -13.85
C GLY A 215 -11.34 2.32 -12.58
N GLY A 216 -12.59 1.86 -12.69
CA GLY A 216 -13.40 1.44 -11.54
C GLY A 216 -13.66 2.58 -10.53
N SER A 217 -14.27 2.24 -9.40
CA SER A 217 -14.64 3.21 -8.36
C SER A 217 -14.12 2.79 -6.99
N LYS A 218 -13.75 3.77 -6.18
CA LYS A 218 -13.16 3.54 -4.85
C LYS A 218 -13.80 4.47 -3.82
N ARG A 219 -14.29 3.93 -2.70
CA ARG A 219 -14.65 4.73 -1.53
C ARG A 219 -13.41 4.93 -0.68
N TRP A 220 -13.23 6.16 -0.28
CA TRP A 220 -12.27 6.60 0.71
C TRP A 220 -13.02 6.85 2.01
N THR A 221 -12.45 6.37 3.10
CA THR A 221 -12.89 6.74 4.45
C THR A 221 -11.71 7.37 5.16
N PHE A 222 -11.90 8.56 5.69
CA PHE A 222 -10.93 9.33 6.46
C PHE A 222 -11.36 9.38 7.92
N VAL A 223 -10.48 8.97 8.82
CA VAL A 223 -10.67 8.98 10.27
C VAL A 223 -9.66 9.96 10.86
N PRO A 224 -10.08 10.89 11.73
CA PRO A 224 -9.16 11.84 12.33
C PRO A 224 -8.15 11.15 13.24
N LEU A 225 -7.06 11.87 13.56
CA LEU A 225 -6.13 11.44 14.60
C LEU A 225 -6.82 11.33 15.96
N TYR A 226 -6.25 10.50 16.86
CA TYR A 226 -6.87 10.17 18.13
C TYR A 226 -7.14 11.40 19.01
N GLU A 227 -6.22 12.37 19.03
CA GLU A 227 -6.36 13.63 19.74
C GLU A 227 -7.51 14.50 19.22
N CYS A 228 -7.89 14.31 17.96
CA CYS A 228 -8.97 15.04 17.29
C CYS A 228 -10.29 14.28 17.23
N TYR A 229 -10.39 13.11 17.86
CA TYR A 229 -11.56 12.24 17.80
C TYR A 229 -12.88 12.91 18.24
N PHE A 230 -12.83 13.83 19.21
CA PHE A 230 -14.01 14.55 19.69
C PHE A 230 -14.29 15.87 18.95
N ALA A 231 -13.32 16.38 18.19
CA ALA A 231 -13.44 17.63 17.46
C ALA A 231 -13.82 17.39 15.99
N CYS A 232 -13.27 16.33 15.39
CA CYS A 232 -13.45 15.96 14.00
C CYS A 232 -14.38 14.76 13.85
N ARG A 233 -15.02 14.66 12.69
CA ARG A 233 -15.82 13.50 12.30
C ARG A 233 -15.07 12.63 11.31
N GLN A 234 -15.51 11.39 11.18
CA GLN A 234 -15.14 10.54 10.05
C GLN A 234 -15.76 11.10 8.76
N LEU A 235 -14.99 11.13 7.68
CA LEU A 235 -15.42 11.60 6.36
C LEU A 235 -15.37 10.46 5.35
N GLU A 236 -16.24 10.52 4.34
CA GLU A 236 -16.26 9.53 3.26
C GLU A 236 -16.52 10.20 1.91
N ILE A 237 -15.90 9.66 0.86
CA ILE A 237 -16.16 10.06 -0.53
C ILE A 237 -15.88 8.92 -1.48
N VAL A 238 -16.60 8.88 -2.61
CA VAL A 238 -16.32 7.95 -3.69
C VAL A 238 -15.61 8.70 -4.81
N THR A 239 -14.50 8.15 -5.30
CA THR A 239 -13.78 8.58 -6.50
C THR A 239 -14.15 7.70 -7.69
N TYR A 240 -14.42 8.34 -8.82
CA TYR A 240 -14.78 7.71 -10.10
C TYR A 240 -13.67 7.91 -11.12
N PRO A 241 -13.65 7.16 -12.24
CA PRO A 241 -12.66 7.36 -13.28
C PRO A 241 -12.60 8.82 -13.75
N GLY A 242 -11.40 9.39 -13.76
CA GLY A 242 -11.16 10.80 -14.09
C GLY A 242 -11.06 11.73 -12.87
N ASP A 243 -11.46 11.28 -11.68
CA ASP A 243 -11.31 12.05 -10.45
C ASP A 243 -9.88 11.98 -9.91
N ILE A 244 -9.48 13.04 -9.22
CA ILE A 244 -8.24 13.12 -8.47
C ILE A 244 -8.56 13.47 -7.03
N ILE A 245 -8.02 12.71 -6.09
CA ILE A 245 -8.05 13.05 -4.68
C ILE A 245 -6.70 13.64 -4.25
N LEU A 246 -6.75 14.77 -3.55
CA LEU A 246 -5.62 15.41 -2.87
C LEU A 246 -5.75 15.14 -1.37
N LEU A 247 -4.65 14.78 -0.73
CA LEU A 247 -4.66 14.17 0.59
C LEU A 247 -3.28 14.27 1.23
N ASP A 248 -3.20 14.88 2.41
CA ASP A 248 -2.10 14.61 3.33
C ASP A 248 -2.39 13.33 4.13
N SER A 249 -1.88 12.20 3.64
CA SER A 249 -2.09 10.89 4.23
C SER A 249 -1.24 10.62 5.47
N SER A 250 -0.36 11.55 5.84
CA SER A 250 0.41 11.48 7.08
C SER A 250 -0.40 11.91 8.32
N ILE A 251 -1.50 12.64 8.12
CA ILE A 251 -2.33 13.20 9.20
C ILE A 251 -3.79 12.74 9.17
N TRP A 252 -4.21 11.98 8.15
CA TRP A 252 -5.52 11.34 8.09
C TRP A 252 -5.40 9.84 8.02
N TYR A 253 -5.93 9.15 9.03
CA TYR A 253 -6.08 7.70 8.91
C TYR A 253 -7.04 7.44 7.77
N HIS A 254 -6.63 6.62 6.81
CA HIS A 254 -7.45 6.38 5.64
C HIS A 254 -7.50 4.90 5.29
N LYS A 255 -8.64 4.49 4.75
CA LYS A 255 -8.87 3.16 4.19
C LYS A 255 -9.62 3.31 2.87
N THR A 256 -9.52 2.28 2.05
CA THR A 256 -10.22 2.23 0.77
C THR A 256 -11.02 0.95 0.59
N GLU A 257 -12.09 1.06 -0.17
CA GLU A 257 -12.94 -0.05 -0.59
C GLU A 257 -13.26 0.12 -2.08
N VAL A 258 -13.19 -0.95 -2.86
CA VAL A 258 -13.47 -0.94 -4.30
C VAL A 258 -14.91 -1.32 -4.56
N PHE A 259 -15.59 -0.57 -5.41
CA PHE A 259 -16.99 -0.77 -5.78
C PHE A 259 -17.17 -1.04 -7.26
N GLY A 260 -18.24 -1.76 -7.57
CA GLY A 260 -18.64 -2.06 -8.93
C GLY A 260 -17.92 -3.28 -9.52
N PRO A 261 -18.36 -3.73 -10.70
CA PRO A 261 -17.80 -4.90 -11.37
C PRO A 261 -16.45 -4.62 -12.07
N GLU A 262 -16.12 -3.33 -12.25
CA GLU A 262 -14.92 -2.91 -12.95
C GLU A 262 -13.68 -3.03 -12.06
N LEU A 263 -12.54 -3.34 -12.69
CA LEU A 263 -11.26 -3.32 -12.00
C LEU A 263 -10.92 -1.89 -11.59
N SER A 264 -10.72 -1.65 -10.29
CA SER A 264 -10.23 -0.38 -9.82
C SER A 264 -8.75 -0.28 -10.13
N ILE A 265 -8.35 0.79 -10.82
CA ILE A 265 -6.95 1.14 -11.05
C ILE A 265 -6.79 2.58 -10.63
N ALA A 266 -5.83 2.84 -9.76
CA ALA A 266 -5.49 4.18 -9.35
C ALA A 266 -3.97 4.36 -9.37
N LEU A 267 -3.56 5.59 -9.64
CA LEU A 267 -2.19 6.03 -9.73
C LEU A 267 -2.04 7.27 -8.85
N GLY A 268 -0.99 7.35 -8.05
CA GLY A 268 -0.71 8.53 -7.25
C GLY A 268 0.77 8.84 -7.14
N SER A 269 1.07 10.02 -6.61
CA SER A 269 2.43 10.48 -6.30
C SER A 269 2.36 11.59 -5.25
N GLU A 270 3.49 11.93 -4.65
CA GLU A 270 3.63 13.12 -3.81
C GLU A 270 3.63 14.39 -4.67
N TYR A 271 3.28 15.50 -4.04
CA TYR A 271 3.37 16.84 -4.62
C TYR A 271 3.82 17.87 -3.57
N ASP A 272 4.43 18.97 -4.04
CA ASP A 272 4.90 20.07 -3.18
C ASP A 272 3.89 21.19 -2.97
#